data_AF-A0A947W0H3-F1
#
_entry.id   AF-A0A947W0H3-F1
#
_cell.length_a   1.000
_cell.length_b   1.000
_cell.length_c   1.000
_cell.angle_alpha   90.00
_cell.angle_beta   90.00
_cell.angle_gamma   90.00
#
_symmetry.space_group_name_H-M   'P 1'
#
loop_
_entity.id
_entity.type
_entity.pdbx_description
1 polymer ?
#
loop_
_entity_poly.entity_id
_entity_poly.type
_entity_poly.pdbx_seq_one_letter_code
_entity_poly.pdbx_strand_id
1 'polypeptide(L)'
;MRLKRFQANGKIMVAVCHQSRWIPLNAVKGFSDFGHDMIMILDQWPMIKPKLEKALTDPQETFPDLPQDKKILLPFDPRSFRDFMLSESHAIDAARGIVKRFLPLVYPFLNFYEKVTRYPFPAFKPKAIWYKQPIYYMGSMMHAKWLAGPNRDHTRFGEIPQFKEGLYQLVKDTYAWMVPNGSWGENNIGLIDCQGESVLVDTCWDLKFTKEILDTAGDILKKSPVEYVINTHADGDHFWGNQLFRDKKIIATHACRNQMHHLKPLSLNALKLGDRKIIYAGDLVFLNSTPVIWAGPVENCMKGLKKIMEKDVDIVVPGHGPIATKKDVQLVIDYWEIVQQALYVSCQKGIPPMKAAGDFVLSSAFQGSPFVAWDSPERIVTSAHTMYRHWGAYVTAFPEVIETLRIMRKQAMLAFKMRRARPYVMRHF
;
A
#
# COMPACT_ATOMS: atom_id res chain seq x y z
N MET A 1 -5.02 -3.57 -53.29
CA MET A 1 -6.42 -3.51 -52.82
C MET A 1 -6.48 -2.76 -51.48
N ARG A 2 -7.42 -1.82 -51.30
CA ARG A 2 -7.56 -1.02 -50.04
C ARG A 2 -8.87 -1.38 -49.34
N LEU A 3 -8.88 -1.42 -48.01
CA LEU A 3 -10.08 -1.66 -47.19
C LEU A 3 -10.42 -0.41 -46.36
N LYS A 4 -11.72 -0.19 -46.11
CA LYS A 4 -12.23 0.82 -45.17
C LYS A 4 -13.51 0.34 -44.50
N ARG A 5 -13.77 0.86 -43.30
CA ARG A 5 -15.06 0.74 -42.63
C ARG A 5 -15.92 1.98 -42.89
N PHE A 6 -17.22 1.74 -43.01
CA PHE A 6 -18.24 2.76 -43.21
C PHE A 6 -19.41 2.50 -42.26
N GLN A 7 -20.12 3.58 -41.90
CA GLN A 7 -21.44 3.54 -41.28
C GLN A 7 -22.46 4.09 -42.28
N ALA A 8 -23.55 3.38 -42.50
CA ALA A 8 -24.69 3.86 -43.28
C ALA A 8 -25.97 3.15 -42.81
N ASN A 9 -27.10 3.85 -42.77
CA ASN A 9 -28.39 3.36 -42.26
C ASN A 9 -28.28 2.70 -40.86
N GLY A 10 -27.42 3.25 -40.00
CA GLY A 10 -27.16 2.71 -38.66
C GLY A 10 -26.34 1.41 -38.61
N LYS A 11 -25.93 0.86 -39.75
CA LYS A 11 -25.15 -0.39 -39.84
C LYS A 11 -23.68 -0.11 -40.19
N ILE A 12 -22.79 -0.91 -39.61
CA ILE A 12 -21.35 -0.88 -39.92
C ILE A 12 -21.08 -1.85 -41.06
N MET A 13 -20.26 -1.43 -42.02
CA MET A 13 -19.82 -2.28 -43.13
C MET A 13 -18.34 -2.08 -43.46
N VAL A 14 -17.68 -3.14 -43.94
CA VAL A 14 -16.35 -3.10 -44.52
C VAL A 14 -16.49 -3.08 -46.05
N ALA A 15 -15.79 -2.17 -46.71
CA ALA A 15 -15.77 -2.07 -48.15
C ALA A 15 -14.35 -2.09 -48.70
N VAL A 16 -14.23 -2.61 -49.92
CA VAL A 16 -12.97 -2.74 -50.66
C VAL A 16 -12.94 -1.76 -51.82
N CYS A 17 -11.77 -1.17 -52.07
CA CYS A 17 -11.58 -0.27 -53.21
C CYS A 17 -11.13 -1.05 -54.44
N HIS A 18 -11.96 -1.02 -55.48
CA HIS A 18 -11.70 -1.61 -56.80
C HIS A 18 -12.08 -0.60 -57.88
N GLN A 19 -11.19 -0.36 -58.85
CA GLN A 19 -11.40 0.62 -59.95
C GLN A 19 -11.92 1.98 -59.45
N SER A 20 -11.34 2.51 -58.37
CA SER A 20 -11.74 3.77 -57.71
C SER A 20 -13.14 3.80 -57.09
N ARG A 21 -13.89 2.70 -57.12
CA ARG A 21 -15.17 2.53 -56.41
C ARG A 21 -14.96 1.79 -55.09
N TRP A 22 -15.84 2.03 -54.12
CA TRP A 22 -15.87 1.31 -52.85
C TRP A 22 -17.04 0.33 -52.87
N ILE A 23 -16.72 -0.95 -52.80
CA ILE A 23 -17.69 -2.05 -52.88
C ILE A 23 -17.85 -2.68 -51.49
N PRO A 24 -19.05 -2.73 -50.91
CA PRO A 24 -19.30 -3.44 -49.65
C PRO A 24 -18.93 -4.92 -49.76
N LEU A 25 -18.15 -5.45 -48.83
CA LEU A 25 -17.70 -6.85 -48.88
C LEU A 25 -18.86 -7.85 -48.74
N ASN A 26 -19.92 -7.46 -48.04
CA ASN A 26 -21.12 -8.29 -47.93
C ASN A 26 -21.88 -8.45 -49.26
N ALA A 27 -21.62 -7.58 -50.24
CA ALA A 27 -22.18 -7.68 -51.58
C ALA A 27 -21.33 -8.55 -52.52
N VAL A 28 -20.14 -8.99 -52.10
CA VAL A 28 -19.29 -9.89 -52.88
C VAL A 28 -19.61 -11.34 -52.50
N LYS A 29 -19.92 -12.17 -53.50
CA LYS A 29 -20.30 -13.57 -53.27
C LYS A 29 -19.19 -14.33 -52.55
N GLY A 30 -19.55 -15.05 -51.48
CA GLY A 30 -18.59 -15.78 -50.64
C GLY A 30 -17.87 -14.93 -49.58
N PHE A 31 -18.18 -13.63 -49.48
CA PHE A 31 -17.61 -12.72 -48.48
C PHE A 31 -18.65 -12.03 -47.58
N SER A 32 -19.90 -12.52 -47.57
CA SER A 32 -21.00 -12.02 -46.73
C SER A 32 -20.62 -11.86 -45.27
N ASP A 33 -19.92 -12.85 -44.74
CA ASP A 33 -19.61 -12.98 -43.31
C ASP A 33 -18.50 -12.02 -42.87
N PHE A 34 -17.69 -11.54 -43.83
CA PHE A 34 -16.62 -10.58 -43.61
C PHE A 34 -17.11 -9.13 -43.63
N GLY A 35 -18.40 -8.90 -43.88
CA GLY A 35 -18.96 -7.58 -44.13
C GLY A 35 -18.87 -6.58 -42.96
N HIS A 36 -18.54 -7.01 -41.74
CA HIS A 36 -18.64 -6.18 -40.53
C HIS A 36 -17.37 -6.16 -39.65
N ASP A 37 -16.47 -7.14 -39.81
CA ASP A 37 -15.27 -7.29 -39.00
C ASP A 37 -13.99 -7.20 -39.85
N MET A 38 -13.34 -6.03 -39.79
CA MET A 38 -12.11 -5.78 -40.54
C MET A 38 -10.91 -6.56 -39.98
N ILE A 39 -10.93 -6.95 -38.70
CA ILE A 39 -9.84 -7.69 -38.07
C ILE A 39 -9.85 -9.13 -38.57
N MET A 40 -11.02 -9.76 -38.62
CA MET A 40 -11.19 -11.10 -39.20
C MET A 40 -10.68 -11.18 -40.66
N ILE A 41 -10.93 -10.13 -41.45
CA ILE A 41 -10.43 -10.03 -42.84
C ILE A 41 -8.92 -9.95 -42.88
N LEU A 42 -8.32 -9.12 -42.02
CA LEU A 42 -6.88 -8.90 -42.01
C LEU A 42 -6.12 -10.13 -41.51
N ASP A 43 -6.66 -10.84 -40.52
CA ASP A 43 -6.10 -12.09 -39.99
C ASP A 43 -5.97 -13.17 -41.08
N GLN A 44 -6.99 -13.27 -41.93
CA GLN A 44 -7.04 -14.24 -43.03
C GLN A 44 -6.63 -13.63 -44.39
N TRP A 45 -6.03 -12.42 -44.39
CA TRP A 45 -5.78 -11.66 -45.62
C TRP A 45 -5.00 -12.39 -46.70
N PRO A 46 -3.94 -13.17 -46.38
CA PRO A 46 -3.22 -13.94 -47.39
C PRO A 46 -4.11 -14.94 -48.15
N MET A 47 -5.13 -15.50 -47.50
CA MET A 47 -6.08 -16.44 -48.11
C MET A 47 -7.26 -15.72 -48.79
N ILE A 48 -7.72 -14.61 -48.21
CA ILE A 48 -8.88 -13.84 -48.67
C ILE A 48 -8.55 -13.03 -49.93
N LYS A 49 -7.40 -12.35 -49.94
CA LYS A 49 -7.04 -11.37 -50.97
C LYS A 49 -7.11 -11.95 -52.40
N PRO A 50 -6.54 -13.13 -52.72
CA PRO A 50 -6.60 -13.67 -54.08
C PRO A 50 -8.01 -14.07 -54.52
N LYS A 51 -8.81 -14.62 -53.59
CA LYS A 51 -10.20 -15.01 -53.85
C LYS A 51 -11.09 -13.78 -54.09
N LEU A 52 -10.86 -12.72 -53.31
CA LEU A 52 -11.57 -11.45 -53.42
C LEU A 52 -11.22 -10.73 -54.72
N GLU A 53 -9.95 -10.71 -55.12
CA GLU A 53 -9.52 -10.16 -56.41
C GLU A 53 -10.19 -10.90 -57.57
N LYS A 54 -10.24 -12.24 -57.54
CA LYS A 54 -10.93 -13.04 -58.56
C LYS A 54 -12.42 -12.69 -58.65
N ALA A 55 -13.10 -12.57 -57.51
CA ALA A 55 -14.53 -12.23 -57.46
C ALA A 55 -14.83 -10.82 -58.01
N LEU A 56 -13.99 -9.83 -57.69
CA LEU A 56 -14.15 -8.45 -58.15
C LEU A 56 -13.90 -8.27 -59.66
N THR A 57 -13.23 -9.22 -60.30
CA THR A 57 -12.95 -9.22 -61.74
C THR A 57 -13.95 -10.04 -62.56
N ASP A 58 -14.95 -10.68 -61.93
CA ASP A 58 -15.96 -11.45 -62.64
C ASP A 58 -16.91 -10.50 -63.43
N PRO A 59 -16.95 -10.58 -64.77
CA PRO A 59 -17.77 -9.70 -65.59
C PRO A 59 -19.28 -9.95 -65.44
N GLN A 60 -19.71 -11.06 -64.81
CA GLN A 60 -21.13 -11.32 -64.54
C GLN A 60 -21.62 -10.71 -63.21
N GLU A 61 -20.72 -10.28 -62.33
CA GLU A 61 -21.12 -9.66 -61.06
C GLU A 61 -21.25 -8.14 -61.20
N THR A 62 -22.35 -7.60 -60.65
CA THR A 62 -22.56 -6.15 -60.54
C THR A 62 -22.62 -5.79 -59.06
N PHE A 63 -21.85 -4.78 -58.68
CA PHE A 63 -21.70 -4.37 -57.28
C PHE A 63 -22.44 -3.06 -56.99
N PRO A 64 -23.20 -2.99 -55.90
CA PRO A 64 -23.85 -1.76 -55.48
C PRO A 64 -22.81 -0.73 -55.02
N ASP A 65 -23.12 0.56 -55.24
CA ASP A 65 -22.37 1.63 -54.61
C ASP A 65 -22.71 1.72 -53.11
N LEU A 66 -21.80 2.32 -52.34
CA LEU A 66 -22.10 2.64 -50.95
C LEU A 66 -23.30 3.59 -50.83
N PRO A 67 -24.14 3.45 -49.78
CA PRO A 67 -25.23 4.37 -49.51
C PRO A 67 -24.83 5.86 -49.50
N GLN A 68 -25.78 6.74 -49.78
CA GLN A 68 -25.51 8.19 -49.86
C GLN A 68 -25.09 8.78 -48.51
N ASP A 69 -25.62 8.28 -47.40
CA ASP A 69 -25.37 8.72 -46.02
C ASP A 69 -24.06 8.16 -45.40
N LYS A 70 -23.16 7.62 -46.24
CA LYS A 70 -21.91 6.98 -45.77
C LYS A 70 -21.05 7.91 -44.92
N LYS A 71 -20.73 7.45 -43.71
CA LYS A 71 -19.69 8.02 -42.86
C LYS A 71 -18.48 7.09 -42.84
N ILE A 72 -17.30 7.60 -43.14
CA ILE A 72 -16.05 6.83 -42.99
C ILE A 72 -15.82 6.61 -41.50
N LEU A 73 -15.59 5.35 -41.11
CA LEU A 73 -15.23 4.97 -39.75
C LEU A 73 -13.75 4.65 -39.64
N LEU A 74 -13.26 4.63 -38.40
CA LEU A 74 -11.94 4.09 -38.10
C LEU A 74 -11.86 2.60 -38.50
N PRO A 75 -10.68 2.13 -38.96
CA PRO A 75 -10.44 0.73 -39.32
C PRO A 75 -10.90 -0.28 -38.26
N PHE A 76 -10.82 0.09 -36.99
CA PHE A 76 -11.39 -0.62 -35.84
C PHE A 76 -11.96 0.42 -34.88
N ASP A 77 -12.97 0.04 -34.09
CA ASP A 77 -13.58 0.89 -33.07
C ASP A 77 -13.36 0.19 -31.71
N PRO A 78 -12.29 0.52 -30.99
CA PRO A 78 -11.92 -0.22 -29.79
C PRO A 78 -12.96 0.03 -28.69
N ARG A 79 -13.69 -1.02 -28.29
CA ARG A 79 -14.64 -0.95 -27.15
C ARG A 79 -13.95 -0.72 -25.80
N SER A 80 -12.63 -0.91 -25.77
CA SER A 80 -11.72 -0.58 -24.67
C SER A 80 -10.39 -0.16 -25.28
N PHE A 81 -9.90 1.04 -24.94
CA PHE A 81 -8.58 1.49 -25.34
C PHE A 81 -7.52 0.77 -24.48
N ARG A 82 -7.20 -0.47 -24.85
CA ARG A 82 -5.81 -0.91 -24.75
C ARG A 82 -5.09 -0.26 -25.92
N ASP A 83 -4.48 0.89 -25.68
CA ASP A 83 -3.74 1.60 -26.72
C ASP A 83 -2.53 0.76 -27.14
N PHE A 84 -2.69 0.13 -28.29
CA PHE A 84 -1.60 -0.45 -29.03
C PHE A 84 -0.78 0.71 -29.62
N MET A 85 0.55 0.70 -29.46
CA MET A 85 1.41 1.51 -30.31
C MET A 85 1.42 0.90 -31.72
N LEU A 86 0.35 1.17 -32.49
CA LEU A 86 0.09 0.56 -33.80
C LEU A 86 0.96 1.13 -34.92
N SER A 87 1.59 2.28 -34.70
CA SER A 87 2.39 2.94 -35.74
C SER A 87 3.65 3.58 -35.18
N GLU A 88 4.71 3.52 -35.99
CA GLU A 88 5.99 4.18 -35.71
C GLU A 88 5.81 5.71 -35.57
N SER A 89 4.88 6.29 -36.33
CA SER A 89 4.53 7.72 -36.26
C SER A 89 4.08 8.13 -34.86
N HIS A 90 3.24 7.33 -34.22
CA HIS A 90 2.76 7.62 -32.86
C HIS A 90 3.91 7.62 -31.83
N ALA A 91 4.84 6.66 -31.92
CA ALA A 91 6.00 6.59 -31.04
C ALA A 91 6.92 7.82 -31.20
N ILE A 92 7.14 8.23 -32.44
CA ILE A 92 7.94 9.43 -32.77
C ILE A 92 7.28 10.69 -32.21
N ASP A 93 5.96 10.86 -32.38
CA ASP A 93 5.23 12.03 -31.90
C ASP A 93 5.21 12.12 -30.37
N ALA A 94 5.11 10.99 -29.67
CA ALA A 94 5.23 10.93 -28.22
C ALA A 94 6.64 11.35 -27.76
N ALA A 95 7.70 10.86 -28.41
CA ALA A 95 9.07 11.26 -28.12
C ALA A 95 9.30 12.78 -28.35
N ARG A 96 8.73 13.35 -29.41
CA ARG A 96 8.72 14.80 -29.66
C ARG A 96 8.05 15.55 -28.51
N GLY A 97 6.90 15.06 -28.04
CA GLY A 97 6.15 15.64 -26.93
C GLY A 97 6.95 15.66 -25.62
N ILE A 98 7.62 14.55 -25.29
CA ILE A 98 8.49 14.43 -24.11
C ILE A 98 9.64 15.44 -24.18
N VAL A 99 10.38 15.49 -25.29
CA VAL A 99 11.50 16.43 -25.42
C VAL A 99 11.02 17.87 -25.37
N LYS A 100 9.91 18.20 -26.05
CA LYS A 100 9.31 19.53 -26.00
C LYS A 100 8.95 19.95 -24.57
N ARG A 101 8.48 19.01 -23.75
CA ARG A 101 8.02 19.27 -22.39
C ARG A 101 9.15 19.32 -21.36
N PHE A 102 10.09 18.38 -21.41
CA PHE A 102 11.10 18.17 -20.36
C PHE A 102 12.49 18.67 -20.74
N LEU A 103 12.78 18.84 -22.03
CA LEU A 103 14.05 19.35 -22.54
C LEU A 103 13.82 20.52 -23.53
N PRO A 104 13.11 21.59 -23.10
CA PRO A 104 12.69 22.67 -24.00
C PRO A 104 13.85 23.43 -24.66
N LEU A 105 15.03 23.45 -24.03
CA LEU A 105 16.24 24.07 -24.60
C LEU A 105 16.86 23.24 -25.74
N VAL A 106 16.62 21.92 -25.75
CA VAL A 106 17.15 20.98 -26.76
C VAL A 106 16.19 20.87 -27.95
N TYR A 107 14.90 21.03 -27.71
CA TYR A 107 13.84 20.86 -28.73
C TYR A 107 14.04 21.70 -30.02
N PRO A 108 14.45 22.99 -29.98
CA PRO A 108 14.67 23.78 -31.19
C PRO A 108 15.72 23.18 -32.14
N PHE A 109 16.79 22.61 -31.60
CA PHE A 109 17.86 21.96 -32.38
C PHE A 109 17.34 20.70 -33.08
N LEU A 110 16.60 19.84 -32.35
CA LEU A 110 16.03 18.62 -32.95
C LEU A 110 14.97 18.94 -34.00
N ASN A 111 14.14 19.96 -33.75
CA ASN A 111 13.16 20.44 -34.73
C ASN A 111 13.84 21.01 -35.98
N PHE A 112 14.97 21.71 -35.83
CA PHE A 112 15.77 22.16 -36.97
C PHE A 112 16.33 20.99 -37.77
N TYR A 113 16.89 19.97 -37.11
CA TYR A 113 17.36 18.73 -37.75
C TYR A 113 16.25 18.07 -38.59
N GLU A 114 15.04 17.88 -38.05
CA GLU A 114 13.95 17.22 -38.77
C GLU A 114 13.45 18.06 -39.96
N LYS A 115 13.47 19.39 -39.84
CA LYS A 115 13.12 20.30 -40.95
C LYS A 115 14.11 20.22 -42.11
N VAL A 116 15.41 20.15 -41.81
CA VAL A 116 16.48 20.08 -42.81
C VAL A 116 16.54 18.70 -43.46
N THR A 117 16.57 17.64 -42.65
CA THR A 117 16.75 16.27 -43.13
C THR A 117 15.48 15.66 -43.69
N ARG A 118 14.30 16.20 -43.35
CA ARG A 118 12.98 15.62 -43.63
C ARG A 118 12.74 14.24 -43.01
N TYR A 119 13.65 13.79 -42.13
CA TYR A 119 13.53 12.54 -41.39
C TYR A 119 13.38 12.79 -39.89
N PRO A 120 12.66 11.91 -39.16
CA PRO A 120 12.61 11.97 -37.71
C PRO A 120 14.01 11.87 -37.10
N PHE A 121 14.25 12.57 -36.00
CA PHE A 121 15.51 12.46 -35.28
C PHE A 121 15.72 10.99 -34.85
N PRO A 122 16.89 10.35 -35.12
CA PRO A 122 17.05 8.91 -34.96
C PRO A 122 16.69 8.37 -33.57
N ALA A 123 16.91 9.16 -32.51
CA ALA A 123 16.58 8.76 -31.14
C ALA A 123 15.07 8.78 -30.83
N PHE A 124 14.23 9.39 -31.68
CA PHE A 124 12.77 9.34 -31.56
C PHE A 124 12.18 8.04 -32.10
N LYS A 125 12.94 7.30 -32.91
CA LYS A 125 12.51 5.99 -33.37
C LYS A 125 12.52 4.99 -32.22
N PRO A 126 11.55 4.08 -32.18
CA PRO A 126 11.51 3.05 -31.17
C PRO A 126 12.72 2.09 -31.30
N LYS A 127 13.11 1.46 -30.19
CA LYS A 127 14.21 0.48 -30.18
C LYS A 127 13.83 -0.76 -30.99
N ALA A 128 14.82 -1.53 -31.47
CA ALA A 128 14.61 -2.73 -32.28
C ALA A 128 13.62 -3.75 -31.68
N ILE A 129 13.51 -3.81 -30.35
CA ILE A 129 12.56 -4.69 -29.64
C ILE A 129 11.09 -4.33 -29.93
N TRP A 130 10.76 -3.06 -30.17
CA TRP A 130 9.40 -2.61 -30.50
C TRP A 130 8.86 -3.22 -31.79
N TYR A 131 9.73 -3.43 -32.78
CA TYR A 131 9.37 -4.06 -34.05
C TYR A 131 9.22 -5.59 -33.92
N LYS A 132 9.73 -6.18 -32.83
CA LYS A 132 9.72 -7.63 -32.59
C LYS A 132 8.65 -8.06 -31.58
N GLN A 133 8.26 -7.17 -30.67
CA GLN A 133 7.34 -7.46 -29.57
C GLN A 133 6.28 -6.36 -29.46
N PRO A 134 4.99 -6.70 -29.29
CA PRO A 134 3.97 -5.70 -29.02
C PRO A 134 4.25 -5.02 -27.67
N ILE A 135 4.47 -3.70 -27.72
CA ILE A 135 4.67 -2.85 -26.54
C ILE A 135 3.35 -2.14 -26.22
N TYR A 136 2.89 -2.29 -24.98
CA TYR A 136 1.71 -1.63 -24.43
C TYR A 136 2.13 -0.35 -23.71
N TYR A 137 1.48 0.77 -24.00
CA TYR A 137 1.61 1.99 -23.20
C TYR A 137 0.23 2.54 -22.86
N MET A 138 0.04 3.02 -21.64
CA MET A 138 -1.24 3.56 -21.17
C MET A 138 -1.38 5.03 -21.60
N GLY A 139 -2.30 5.30 -22.53
CA GLY A 139 -2.67 6.64 -23.00
C GLY A 139 -3.71 7.34 -22.10
N SER A 140 -3.70 8.67 -22.14
CA SER A 140 -4.41 9.58 -21.23
C SER A 140 -5.95 9.46 -21.24
N MET A 141 -6.54 9.30 -20.05
CA MET A 141 -7.98 9.39 -19.77
C MET A 141 -8.54 10.76 -20.22
N MET A 142 -9.29 10.82 -21.32
CA MET A 142 -10.16 11.97 -21.56
C MET A 142 -11.47 11.78 -20.78
N HIS A 143 -11.50 12.45 -19.62
CA HIS A 143 -12.64 12.71 -18.73
C HIS A 143 -13.24 11.51 -17.98
N ALA A 144 -12.45 10.92 -17.08
CA ALA A 144 -13.02 10.12 -15.99
C ALA A 144 -13.91 11.01 -15.10
N LYS A 145 -15.18 10.64 -14.94
CA LYS A 145 -16.14 11.36 -14.10
C LYS A 145 -16.20 10.72 -12.72
N TRP A 146 -15.80 11.45 -11.68
CA TRP A 146 -16.00 11.01 -10.29
C TRP A 146 -17.50 10.91 -10.00
N LEU A 147 -17.93 9.77 -9.46
CA LEU A 147 -19.33 9.50 -9.11
C LEU A 147 -19.57 9.65 -7.61
N ALA A 148 -18.79 8.90 -6.81
CA ALA A 148 -18.92 8.83 -5.37
C ALA A 148 -17.64 8.25 -4.76
N GLY A 149 -17.43 8.47 -3.47
CA GLY A 149 -16.25 7.99 -2.76
C GLY A 149 -16.20 8.50 -1.33
N PRO A 150 -15.20 8.06 -0.55
CA PRO A 150 -15.05 8.48 0.84
C PRO A 150 -14.56 9.95 0.90
N ASN A 151 -15.09 10.73 1.83
CA ASN A 151 -14.68 12.12 2.04
C ASN A 151 -13.43 12.17 2.94
N ARG A 152 -12.28 11.78 2.40
CA ARG A 152 -10.99 11.77 3.11
C ARG A 152 -10.13 12.95 2.68
N ASP A 153 -9.63 13.69 3.67
CA ASP A 153 -8.69 14.79 3.43
C ASP A 153 -7.24 14.31 3.28
N HIS A 154 -6.95 13.06 3.64
CA HIS A 154 -5.62 12.45 3.58
C HIS A 154 -5.70 11.01 3.04
N THR A 155 -4.63 10.53 2.40
CA THR A 155 -4.50 9.14 1.94
C THR A 155 -4.40 8.17 3.12
N ARG A 156 -4.41 6.86 2.82
CA ARG A 156 -4.24 5.80 3.83
C ARG A 156 -2.89 5.88 4.56
N PHE A 157 -1.92 6.57 3.97
CA PHE A 157 -0.59 6.81 4.52
C PHE A 157 -0.40 8.22 5.08
N GLY A 158 -1.47 9.02 5.17
CA GLY A 158 -1.42 10.38 5.73
C GLY A 158 -0.89 11.45 4.78
N GLU A 159 -0.82 11.16 3.48
CA GLU A 159 -0.37 12.12 2.46
C GLU A 159 -1.53 12.98 1.95
N ILE A 160 -1.23 14.09 1.29
CA ILE A 160 -2.23 14.89 0.57
C ILE A 160 -2.65 14.12 -0.70
N PRO A 161 -3.95 13.88 -0.93
CA PRO A 161 -4.43 13.19 -2.14
C PRO A 161 -4.14 13.98 -3.42
N GLN A 162 -3.59 13.34 -4.46
CA GLN A 162 -3.40 13.99 -5.77
C GLN A 162 -4.71 14.22 -6.53
N PHE A 163 -5.73 13.41 -6.25
CA PHE A 163 -7.09 13.54 -6.75
C PHE A 163 -8.09 12.93 -5.76
N LYS A 164 -9.40 13.00 -6.03
CA LYS A 164 -10.42 12.43 -5.12
C LYS A 164 -10.38 10.91 -5.17
N GLU A 165 -10.27 10.24 -4.02
CA GLU A 165 -10.48 8.79 -3.96
C GLU A 165 -11.94 8.47 -4.30
N GLY A 166 -12.18 7.34 -4.96
CA GLY A 166 -13.52 6.80 -5.14
C GLY A 166 -13.77 6.18 -6.51
N LEU A 167 -15.05 5.99 -6.80
CA LEU A 167 -15.56 5.41 -8.02
C LEU A 167 -15.65 6.46 -9.13
N TYR A 168 -14.96 6.19 -10.23
CA TYR A 168 -15.00 6.98 -11.45
C TYR A 168 -15.69 6.19 -12.55
N GLN A 169 -16.55 6.86 -13.31
CA GLN A 169 -16.95 6.38 -14.62
C GLN A 169 -15.88 6.75 -15.64
N LEU A 170 -15.30 5.75 -16.30
CA LEU A 170 -14.26 5.96 -17.31
C LEU A 170 -14.89 6.18 -18.69
N VAL A 171 -15.80 5.27 -19.04
CA VAL A 171 -16.66 5.34 -20.24
C VAL A 171 -18.00 4.70 -19.90
N LYS A 172 -18.92 4.63 -20.87
CA LYS A 172 -20.19 3.92 -20.70
C LYS A 172 -19.93 2.50 -20.19
N ASP A 173 -20.67 2.11 -19.13
CA ASP A 173 -20.66 0.78 -18.51
C ASP A 173 -19.29 0.31 -17.98
N THR A 174 -18.31 1.21 -17.86
CA THR A 174 -16.96 0.89 -17.36
C THR A 174 -16.52 1.90 -16.30
N TYR A 175 -16.12 1.37 -15.16
CA TYR A 175 -15.82 2.12 -13.96
C TYR A 175 -14.46 1.68 -13.38
N ALA A 176 -13.87 2.57 -12.59
CA ALA A 176 -12.71 2.25 -11.78
C ALA A 176 -12.81 2.90 -10.40
N TRP A 177 -12.48 2.14 -9.37
CA TRP A 177 -12.09 2.72 -8.09
C TRP A 177 -10.66 3.22 -8.19
N MET A 178 -10.46 4.52 -8.01
CA MET A 178 -9.17 5.17 -8.12
C MET A 178 -8.64 5.52 -6.72
N VAL A 179 -7.40 5.11 -6.43
CA VAL A 179 -6.67 5.45 -5.20
C VAL A 179 -5.64 6.55 -5.54
N PRO A 180 -5.61 7.66 -4.78
CA PRO A 180 -5.05 8.92 -5.27
C PRO A 180 -3.53 9.01 -5.45
N ASN A 181 -2.73 8.32 -4.64
CA ASN A 181 -1.27 8.51 -4.65
C ASN A 181 -0.49 7.28 -5.14
N GLY A 182 -1.09 6.08 -5.10
CA GLY A 182 -0.55 4.89 -5.75
C GLY A 182 0.73 4.35 -5.09
N SER A 183 0.77 4.29 -3.76
CA SER A 183 1.84 3.67 -2.99
C SER A 183 1.72 2.13 -2.91
N TRP A 184 2.63 1.48 -2.18
CA TRP A 184 2.61 0.03 -1.98
C TRP A 184 1.31 -0.38 -1.27
N GLY A 185 0.47 -1.08 -2.01
CA GLY A 185 -0.83 -1.53 -1.57
C GLY A 185 -2.03 -0.60 -1.86
N GLU A 186 -1.81 0.43 -2.67
CA GLU A 186 -2.85 1.33 -3.16
C GLU A 186 -3.22 0.99 -4.61
N ASN A 187 -3.87 -0.15 -4.81
CA ASN A 187 -4.31 -0.59 -6.13
C ASN A 187 -5.65 0.03 -6.55
N ASN A 188 -5.79 0.23 -7.86
CA ASN A 188 -7.07 0.59 -8.48
C ASN A 188 -7.86 -0.68 -8.80
N ILE A 189 -9.19 -0.57 -8.72
CA ILE A 189 -10.10 -1.70 -8.97
C ILE A 189 -10.95 -1.39 -10.19
N GLY A 190 -11.07 -2.33 -11.12
CA GLY A 190 -11.94 -2.18 -12.29
C GLY A 190 -13.33 -2.75 -12.04
N LEU A 191 -14.36 -2.12 -12.58
CA LEU A 191 -15.72 -2.67 -12.61
C LEU A 191 -16.31 -2.47 -14.00
N ILE A 192 -16.78 -3.55 -14.62
CA ILE A 192 -17.40 -3.53 -15.95
C ILE A 192 -18.83 -4.06 -15.81
N ASP A 193 -19.81 -3.23 -16.17
CA ASP A 193 -21.23 -3.60 -16.23
C ASP A 193 -21.51 -4.25 -17.59
N CYS A 194 -21.93 -5.52 -17.56
CA CYS A 194 -22.27 -6.32 -18.74
C CYS A 194 -23.78 -6.46 -18.94
N GLN A 195 -24.59 -5.53 -18.40
CA GLN A 195 -26.05 -5.45 -18.59
C GLN A 195 -26.80 -6.65 -18.02
N GLY A 196 -26.75 -6.80 -16.69
CA GLY A 196 -27.39 -7.88 -15.92
C GLY A 196 -26.41 -8.71 -15.09
N GLU A 197 -25.12 -8.61 -15.42
CA GLU A 197 -24.00 -9.15 -14.64
C GLU A 197 -22.81 -8.19 -14.75
N SER A 198 -21.86 -8.28 -13.81
CA SER A 198 -20.65 -7.46 -13.82
C SER A 198 -19.38 -8.27 -13.65
N VAL A 199 -18.30 -7.72 -14.17
CA VAL A 199 -16.93 -8.20 -13.96
C VAL A 199 -16.20 -7.22 -13.04
N LEU A 200 -15.68 -7.72 -11.92
CA LEU A 200 -14.78 -6.98 -11.04
C LEU A 200 -13.34 -7.37 -11.36
N VAL A 201 -12.44 -6.38 -11.46
CA VAL A 201 -11.01 -6.59 -11.69
C VAL A 201 -10.26 -6.18 -10.43
N ASP A 202 -9.65 -7.16 -9.78
CA ASP A 202 -8.98 -7.11 -8.48
C ASP A 202 -9.91 -6.82 -7.29
N THR A 203 -9.45 -7.08 -6.06
CA THR A 203 -10.31 -7.03 -4.85
C THR A 203 -9.66 -6.40 -3.62
N CYS A 204 -8.78 -5.41 -3.77
CA CYS A 204 -8.09 -4.72 -2.66
C CYS A 204 -7.35 -5.63 -1.63
N TRP A 205 -6.67 -4.97 -0.69
CA TRP A 205 -5.93 -5.61 0.41
C TRP A 205 -6.80 -6.25 1.49
N ASP A 206 -8.01 -5.74 1.71
CA ASP A 206 -8.84 -6.24 2.80
C ASP A 206 -10.34 -6.21 2.48
N LEU A 207 -11.11 -6.87 3.35
CA LEU A 207 -12.55 -6.97 3.22
C LEU A 207 -13.24 -5.62 3.45
N LYS A 208 -12.64 -4.71 4.22
CA LYS A 208 -13.24 -3.40 4.52
C LYS A 208 -13.24 -2.52 3.28
N PHE A 209 -12.10 -2.39 2.60
CA PHE A 209 -11.96 -1.61 1.38
C PHE A 209 -12.73 -2.22 0.23
N THR A 210 -12.73 -3.56 0.13
CA THR A 210 -13.56 -4.23 -0.90
C THR A 210 -15.04 -3.92 -0.68
N LYS A 211 -15.54 -4.00 0.56
CA LYS A 211 -16.93 -3.62 0.89
C LYS A 211 -17.22 -2.17 0.57
N GLU A 212 -16.33 -1.25 0.93
CA GLU A 212 -16.50 0.18 0.64
C GLU A 212 -16.68 0.44 -0.87
N ILE A 213 -15.94 -0.27 -1.73
CA ILE A 213 -16.10 -0.20 -3.18
C ILE A 213 -17.46 -0.75 -3.60
N LEU A 214 -17.84 -1.93 -3.10
CA LEU A 214 -19.11 -2.58 -3.44
C LEU A 214 -20.32 -1.75 -3.00
N ASP A 215 -20.26 -1.18 -1.80
CA ASP A 215 -21.30 -0.30 -1.25
C ASP A 215 -21.43 0.98 -2.08
N THR A 216 -20.29 1.58 -2.47
CA THR A 216 -20.27 2.79 -3.32
C THR A 216 -20.80 2.49 -4.73
N ALA A 217 -20.52 1.32 -5.28
CA ALA A 217 -21.01 0.87 -6.57
C ALA A 217 -22.44 0.28 -6.51
N GLY A 218 -23.11 0.34 -5.36
CA GLY A 218 -24.35 -0.39 -5.10
C GLY A 218 -25.46 -0.15 -6.12
N ASP A 219 -25.60 1.05 -6.68
CA ASP A 219 -26.65 1.33 -7.68
C ASP A 219 -26.40 0.66 -9.03
N ILE A 220 -25.14 0.41 -9.38
CA ILE A 220 -24.74 -0.38 -10.55
C ILE A 220 -24.96 -1.87 -10.22
N LEU A 221 -24.46 -2.32 -9.07
CA LEU A 221 -24.48 -3.73 -8.68
C LEU A 221 -25.87 -4.28 -8.34
N LYS A 222 -26.84 -3.42 -7.99
CA LYS A 222 -28.26 -3.81 -7.86
C LYS A 222 -28.84 -4.26 -9.21
N LYS A 223 -28.37 -3.70 -10.32
CA LYS A 223 -28.85 -4.02 -11.69
C LYS A 223 -28.01 -5.12 -12.32
N SER A 224 -26.70 -5.07 -12.08
CA SER A 224 -25.70 -5.97 -12.64
C SER A 224 -24.79 -6.49 -11.52
N PRO A 225 -25.20 -7.50 -10.76
CA PRO A 225 -24.38 -8.06 -9.68
C PRO A 225 -23.05 -8.62 -10.21
N VAL A 226 -22.02 -8.64 -9.35
CA VAL A 226 -20.72 -9.22 -9.71
C VAL A 226 -20.86 -10.74 -9.87
N GLU A 227 -20.62 -11.24 -11.08
CA GLU A 227 -20.60 -12.69 -11.37
C GLU A 227 -19.19 -13.23 -11.62
N TYR A 228 -18.29 -12.35 -12.09
CA TYR A 228 -16.91 -12.69 -12.40
C TYR A 228 -15.95 -11.75 -11.66
N VAL A 229 -14.90 -12.34 -11.09
CA VAL A 229 -13.77 -11.60 -10.53
C VAL A 229 -12.53 -11.99 -11.31
N ILE A 230 -11.76 -11.01 -11.78
CA ILE A 230 -10.48 -11.22 -12.44
C ILE A 230 -9.38 -10.75 -11.49
N ASN A 231 -8.47 -11.62 -11.07
CA ASN A 231 -7.25 -11.18 -10.37
C ASN A 231 -6.10 -11.05 -11.37
N THR A 232 -5.53 -9.86 -11.47
CA THR A 232 -4.50 -9.52 -12.45
C THR A 232 -3.17 -10.21 -12.15
N HIS A 233 -2.80 -10.30 -10.87
CA HIS A 233 -1.62 -10.99 -10.37
C HIS A 233 -1.76 -11.35 -8.88
N ALA A 234 -0.70 -11.92 -8.29
CA ALA A 234 -0.73 -12.60 -7.00
C ALA A 234 -0.31 -11.73 -5.80
N ASP A 235 -0.23 -10.41 -5.96
CA ASP A 235 0.06 -9.50 -4.85
C ASP A 235 -1.20 -9.25 -4.02
N GLY A 236 -1.05 -9.07 -2.70
CA GLY A 236 -2.16 -9.11 -1.75
C GLY A 236 -3.30 -8.12 -2.04
N ASP A 237 -2.97 -6.94 -2.58
CA ASP A 237 -3.89 -5.92 -3.07
C ASP A 237 -4.89 -6.46 -4.07
N HIS A 238 -4.49 -7.47 -4.84
CA HIS A 238 -5.22 -7.84 -6.03
C HIS A 238 -6.27 -8.92 -5.75
N PHE A 239 -6.14 -9.65 -4.64
CA PHE A 239 -6.97 -10.84 -4.40
C PHE A 239 -7.38 -11.11 -2.95
N TRP A 240 -6.91 -10.37 -1.94
CA TRP A 240 -7.25 -10.70 -0.56
C TRP A 240 -8.73 -10.46 -0.20
N GLY A 241 -9.39 -9.55 -0.92
CA GLY A 241 -10.85 -9.38 -0.88
C GLY A 241 -11.66 -10.50 -1.56
N ASN A 242 -11.04 -11.47 -2.26
CA ASN A 242 -11.73 -12.59 -2.91
C ASN A 242 -12.67 -13.36 -1.96
N GLN A 243 -12.44 -13.30 -0.65
CA GLN A 243 -13.30 -13.93 0.35
C GLN A 243 -14.75 -13.40 0.35
N LEU A 244 -15.03 -12.25 -0.25
CA LEU A 244 -16.39 -11.73 -0.44
C LEU A 244 -17.11 -12.34 -1.66
N PHE A 245 -16.40 -13.11 -2.50
CA PHE A 245 -16.87 -13.64 -3.76
C PHE A 245 -16.76 -15.17 -3.82
N ARG A 246 -16.87 -15.86 -2.67
CA ARG A 246 -16.70 -17.32 -2.56
C ARG A 246 -17.60 -18.12 -3.49
N ASP A 247 -18.80 -17.60 -3.75
CA ASP A 247 -19.81 -18.25 -4.59
C ASP A 247 -19.78 -17.76 -6.05
N LYS A 248 -18.77 -16.96 -6.44
CA LYS A 248 -18.61 -16.37 -7.77
C LYS A 248 -17.43 -16.98 -8.51
N LYS A 249 -17.37 -16.75 -9.83
CA LYS A 249 -16.28 -17.25 -10.68
C LYS A 249 -15.06 -16.34 -10.56
N ILE A 250 -13.98 -16.85 -9.99
CA ILE A 250 -12.70 -16.15 -9.90
C ILE A 250 -11.77 -16.65 -11.01
N ILE A 251 -11.31 -15.74 -11.87
CA ILE A 251 -10.47 -15.99 -13.03
C ILE A 251 -9.09 -15.40 -12.77
N ALA A 252 -8.06 -16.22 -12.93
CA ALA A 252 -6.67 -15.82 -12.84
C ALA A 252 -5.82 -16.70 -13.77
N THR A 253 -4.63 -16.25 -14.13
CA THR A 253 -3.66 -17.13 -14.82
C THR A 253 -3.21 -18.25 -13.88
N HIS A 254 -2.77 -19.39 -14.44
CA HIS A 254 -2.20 -20.48 -13.65
C HIS A 254 -1.02 -20.02 -12.77
N ALA A 255 -0.17 -19.13 -13.31
CA ALA A 255 0.95 -18.56 -12.56
C ALA A 255 0.48 -17.71 -11.37
N CYS A 256 -0.50 -16.83 -11.59
CA CYS A 256 -1.10 -16.01 -10.54
C CYS A 256 -1.69 -16.89 -9.42
N ARG A 257 -2.55 -17.86 -9.79
CA ARG A 257 -3.15 -18.80 -8.83
C ARG A 257 -2.10 -19.54 -8.00
N ASN A 258 -1.04 -20.04 -8.63
CA ASN A 258 0.01 -20.77 -7.93
C ASN A 258 0.77 -19.86 -6.93
N GLN A 259 0.93 -18.57 -7.26
CA GLN A 259 1.67 -17.63 -6.42
C GLN A 259 0.87 -17.06 -5.24
N MET A 260 -0.46 -17.02 -5.33
CA MET A 260 -1.35 -16.48 -4.28
C MET A 260 -1.14 -17.12 -2.89
N HIS A 261 -0.53 -18.31 -2.82
CA HIS A 261 -0.26 -19.00 -1.57
C HIS A 261 1.09 -18.66 -0.92
N HIS A 262 1.99 -17.96 -1.62
CA HIS A 262 3.35 -17.70 -1.15
C HIS A 262 3.45 -16.52 -0.16
N LEU A 263 2.67 -15.46 -0.37
CA LEU A 263 2.65 -14.26 0.47
C LEU A 263 1.33 -14.18 1.25
N LYS A 264 1.41 -14.40 2.57
CA LYS A 264 0.25 -14.31 3.48
C LYS A 264 0.17 -12.92 4.13
N PRO A 265 -1.02 -12.45 4.54
CA PRO A 265 -1.19 -11.21 5.30
C PRO A 265 -0.26 -11.06 6.50
N LEU A 266 -0.04 -12.15 7.25
CA LEU A 266 0.86 -12.13 8.39
C LEU A 266 2.32 -11.84 8.01
N SER A 267 2.79 -12.35 6.87
CA SER A 267 4.16 -12.14 6.37
C SER A 267 4.40 -10.66 6.00
N LEU A 268 3.37 -9.98 5.49
CA LEU A 268 3.46 -8.56 5.11
C LEU A 268 3.40 -7.62 6.33
N ASN A 269 2.71 -8.01 7.40
CA ASN A 269 2.83 -7.32 8.69
C ASN A 269 4.25 -7.37 9.27
N ALA A 270 5.00 -8.45 9.03
CA ALA A 270 6.40 -8.53 9.45
C ALA A 270 7.30 -7.56 8.65
N LEU A 271 7.00 -7.30 7.38
CA LEU A 271 7.72 -6.31 6.56
C LEU A 271 7.52 -4.87 7.05
N LYS A 272 6.33 -4.52 7.57
CA LYS A 272 6.10 -3.22 8.25
C LYS A 272 6.96 -3.00 9.50
N LEU A 273 7.44 -4.08 10.12
CA LEU A 273 8.38 -4.00 11.24
C LEU A 273 9.84 -3.97 10.77
N GLY A 274 10.12 -4.36 9.53
CA GLY A 274 11.48 -4.52 9.00
C GLY A 274 12.28 -3.23 8.86
N ASP A 275 11.61 -2.08 8.75
CA ASP A 275 12.26 -0.75 8.65
C ASP A 275 12.33 -0.02 10.00
N ARG A 276 11.81 -0.62 11.07
CA ARG A 276 11.88 -0.03 12.41
C ARG A 276 13.14 -0.49 13.12
N LYS A 277 13.89 0.46 13.69
CA LYS A 277 15.09 0.17 14.48
C LYS A 277 14.67 -0.22 15.89
N ILE A 278 14.84 -1.50 16.22
CA ILE A 278 14.42 -2.10 17.49
C ILE A 278 15.62 -2.22 18.44
N ILE A 279 15.44 -1.90 19.71
CA ILE A 279 16.40 -2.21 20.76
C ILE A 279 15.74 -3.02 21.88
N TYR A 280 16.40 -4.10 22.28
CA TYR A 280 16.01 -4.92 23.43
C TYR A 280 16.72 -4.36 24.67
N ALA A 281 15.96 -3.72 25.55
CA ALA A 281 16.51 -3.02 26.71
C ALA A 281 16.64 -3.90 27.96
N GLY A 282 16.00 -5.08 27.98
CA GLY A 282 15.93 -5.93 29.16
C GLY A 282 15.50 -5.15 30.40
N ASP A 283 16.03 -5.53 31.56
CA ASP A 283 15.68 -4.92 32.85
C ASP A 283 16.31 -3.52 33.07
N LEU A 284 16.72 -2.82 32.00
CA LEU A 284 16.94 -1.37 32.08
C LEU A 284 15.63 -0.61 32.05
N VAL A 285 14.60 -1.14 31.37
CA VAL A 285 13.30 -0.46 31.19
C VAL A 285 12.21 -1.31 31.82
N PHE A 286 11.54 -0.74 32.83
CA PHE A 286 10.33 -1.28 33.43
C PHE A 286 9.19 -0.30 33.18
N LEU A 287 8.05 -0.80 32.70
CA LEU A 287 6.84 -0.02 32.54
C LEU A 287 5.69 -0.65 33.33
N ASN A 288 4.85 0.19 33.93
CA ASN A 288 3.76 -0.19 34.84
C ASN A 288 4.21 -0.91 36.13
N SER A 289 5.51 -1.04 36.37
CA SER A 289 6.11 -1.58 37.60
C SER A 289 7.34 -0.76 37.93
N THR A 290 7.58 -0.53 39.22
CA THR A 290 8.76 0.20 39.67
C THR A 290 10.04 -0.61 39.43
N PRO A 291 11.07 0.01 38.81
CA PRO A 291 12.40 -0.57 38.68
C PRO A 291 13.01 -0.97 40.03
N VAL A 292 13.84 -2.01 40.04
CA VAL A 292 14.60 -2.46 41.22
C VAL A 292 16.08 -2.58 40.89
N ILE A 293 16.94 -2.20 41.84
CA ILE A 293 18.39 -2.36 41.68
C ILE A 293 19.02 -3.16 42.83
N TRP A 294 19.56 -4.33 42.47
CA TRP A 294 20.16 -5.29 43.41
C TRP A 294 21.67 -5.08 43.59
N ALA A 295 22.38 -4.95 42.46
CA ALA A 295 23.85 -4.82 42.46
C ALA A 295 24.28 -3.36 42.59
N GLY A 296 23.73 -2.47 41.74
CA GLY A 296 24.18 -1.09 41.60
C GLY A 296 25.56 -0.96 40.95
N PRO A 297 26.09 0.27 40.80
CA PRO A 297 25.44 1.55 41.10
C PRO A 297 24.33 1.89 40.10
N VAL A 298 23.32 2.68 40.53
CA VAL A 298 22.17 3.08 39.67
C VAL A 298 22.60 3.97 38.52
N GLU A 299 23.72 4.66 38.68
CA GLU A 299 24.39 5.49 37.70
C GLU A 299 24.77 4.68 36.44
N ASN A 300 25.03 3.37 36.58
CA ASN A 300 25.27 2.50 35.43
C ASN A 300 23.98 2.19 34.66
N CYS A 301 22.87 1.98 35.36
CA CYS A 301 21.55 1.85 34.74
C CYS A 301 21.17 3.15 34.01
N MET A 302 21.41 4.31 34.65
CA MET A 302 21.18 5.63 34.04
C MET A 302 22.02 5.86 32.79
N LYS A 303 23.30 5.46 32.79
CA LYS A 303 24.14 5.48 31.58
C LYS A 303 23.57 4.59 30.47
N GLY A 304 23.05 3.41 30.81
CA GLY A 304 22.38 2.51 29.86
C GLY A 304 21.14 3.15 29.23
N LEU A 305 20.28 3.74 30.06
CA LEU A 305 19.07 4.46 29.61
C LEU A 305 19.42 5.65 28.70
N LYS A 306 20.43 6.46 29.08
CA LYS A 306 20.91 7.58 28.25
C LYS A 306 21.47 7.11 26.90
N LYS A 307 22.21 6.00 26.88
CA LYS A 307 22.66 5.39 25.62
C LYS A 307 21.50 4.97 24.71
N ILE A 308 20.40 4.45 25.27
CA ILE A 308 19.20 4.13 24.48
C ILE A 308 18.61 5.41 23.86
N MET A 309 18.55 6.50 24.62
CA MET A 309 18.04 7.79 24.14
C MET A 309 18.88 8.37 22.98
N GLU A 310 20.18 8.10 22.96
CA GLU A 310 21.12 8.52 21.91
C GLU A 310 21.01 7.67 20.62
N LYS A 311 20.47 6.45 20.67
CA LYS A 311 20.34 5.59 19.47
C LYS A 311 19.18 6.04 18.60
N ASP A 312 19.33 5.92 17.29
CA ASP A 312 18.23 6.07 16.36
C ASP A 312 17.36 4.79 16.40
N VAL A 313 16.34 4.78 17.26
CA VAL A 313 15.46 3.63 17.53
C VAL A 313 14.00 4.07 17.59
N ASP A 314 13.14 3.28 16.95
CA ASP A 314 11.70 3.50 16.89
C ASP A 314 10.96 2.71 17.99
N ILE A 315 11.48 1.53 18.31
CA ILE A 315 10.86 0.59 19.24
C ILE A 315 11.86 0.17 20.30
N VAL A 316 11.43 0.23 21.56
CA VAL A 316 12.15 -0.32 22.70
C VAL A 316 11.36 -1.51 23.25
N VAL A 317 12.02 -2.66 23.37
CA VAL A 317 11.44 -3.85 24.00
C VAL A 317 11.95 -3.91 25.45
N PRO A 318 11.12 -3.60 26.46
CA PRO A 318 11.53 -3.68 27.86
C PRO A 318 11.64 -5.12 28.34
N GLY A 319 12.35 -5.33 29.45
CA GLY A 319 12.31 -6.61 30.18
C GLY A 319 10.95 -6.86 30.83
N HIS A 320 10.29 -5.78 31.27
CA HIS A 320 8.97 -5.82 31.88
C HIS A 320 8.06 -4.69 31.41
N GLY A 321 6.84 -5.03 30.98
CA GLY A 321 5.82 -4.08 30.54
C GLY A 321 5.51 -4.16 29.03
N PRO A 322 4.65 -3.27 28.51
CA PRO A 322 4.29 -3.24 27.09
C PRO A 322 5.44 -2.74 26.20
N ILE A 323 5.31 -2.92 24.89
CA ILE A 323 6.23 -2.33 23.89
C ILE A 323 6.33 -0.82 24.11
N ALA A 324 7.57 -0.32 24.09
CA ALA A 324 7.92 1.01 24.56
C ALA A 324 8.53 1.89 23.45
N THR A 325 8.61 3.18 23.74
CA THR A 325 9.26 4.22 22.92
C THR A 325 10.30 4.98 23.74
N LYS A 326 11.05 5.90 23.11
CA LYS A 326 11.95 6.81 23.85
C LYS A 326 11.25 7.65 24.92
N LYS A 327 9.95 7.97 24.74
CA LYS A 327 9.18 8.70 25.77
C LYS A 327 9.06 7.87 27.05
N ASP A 328 8.86 6.57 26.90
CA ASP A 328 8.75 5.66 28.04
C ASP A 328 10.10 5.41 28.71
N VAL A 329 11.19 5.36 27.93
CA VAL A 329 12.57 5.35 28.48
C VAL A 329 12.84 6.59 29.32
N GLN A 330 12.37 7.76 28.87
CA GLN A 330 12.48 9.00 29.65
C GLN A 330 11.74 8.91 30.99
N LEU A 331 10.56 8.28 31.05
CA LEU A 331 9.85 8.07 32.33
C LEU A 331 10.67 7.25 33.32
N VAL A 332 11.45 6.26 32.85
CA VAL A 332 12.32 5.45 33.72
C VAL A 332 13.54 6.26 34.20
N ILE A 333 14.08 7.14 33.35
CA ILE A 333 15.13 8.10 33.73
C ILE A 333 14.60 9.03 34.84
N ASP A 334 13.44 9.63 34.62
CA ASP A 334 12.79 10.56 35.56
C ASP A 334 12.53 9.86 36.91
N TYR A 335 12.07 8.61 36.89
CA TYR A 335 11.89 7.80 38.10
C TYR A 335 13.19 7.67 38.89
N TRP A 336 14.29 7.28 38.24
CA TRP A 336 15.57 7.10 38.93
C TRP A 336 16.17 8.40 39.45
N GLU A 337 15.94 9.53 38.77
CA GLU A 337 16.40 10.85 39.24
C GLU A 337 15.68 11.27 40.52
N ILE A 338 14.34 11.16 40.56
CA ILE A 338 13.59 11.52 41.77
C ILE A 338 13.93 10.61 42.95
N VAL A 339 14.15 9.31 42.69
CA VAL A 339 14.48 8.31 43.72
C VAL A 339 15.86 8.60 44.30
N GLN A 340 16.86 8.81 43.44
CA GLN A 340 18.21 9.13 43.89
C GLN A 340 18.22 10.43 44.69
N GLN A 341 17.57 11.48 44.19
CA GLN A 341 17.54 12.78 44.87
C GLN A 341 16.93 12.66 46.27
N ALA A 342 15.78 12.00 46.40
CA ALA A 342 15.10 11.86 47.68
C ALA A 342 15.90 10.99 48.66
N LEU A 343 16.43 9.85 48.19
CA LEU A 343 17.17 8.93 49.05
C LEU A 343 18.53 9.49 49.45
N TYR A 344 19.22 10.23 48.58
CA TYR A 344 20.49 10.87 48.90
C TYR A 344 20.33 11.90 50.02
N VAL A 345 19.28 12.74 49.97
CA VAL A 345 18.98 13.71 51.04
C VAL A 345 18.73 13.00 52.38
N SER A 346 17.98 11.91 52.38
CA SER A 346 17.77 11.09 53.58
C SER A 346 19.06 10.44 54.08
N CYS A 347 19.91 9.98 53.17
CA CYS A 347 21.21 9.39 53.47
C CYS A 347 22.14 10.37 54.19
N GLN A 348 22.24 11.61 53.68
CA GLN A 348 23.04 12.68 54.30
C GLN A 348 22.54 13.06 55.71
N LYS A 349 21.25 12.86 55.98
CA LYS A 349 20.63 13.07 57.30
C LYS A 349 20.79 11.86 58.24
N GLY A 350 21.48 10.80 57.82
CA GLY A 350 21.62 9.57 58.59
C GLY A 350 20.33 8.76 58.75
N ILE A 351 19.32 9.01 57.92
CA ILE A 351 18.03 8.29 57.98
C ILE A 351 18.24 6.88 57.40
N PRO A 352 17.89 5.80 58.14
CA PRO A 352 18.11 4.44 57.67
C PRO A 352 17.34 4.12 56.37
N PRO A 353 17.86 3.24 55.49
CA PRO A 353 17.33 3.02 54.14
C PRO A 353 15.86 2.61 54.12
N MET A 354 15.44 1.74 55.06
CA MET A 354 14.05 1.31 55.20
C MET A 354 13.10 2.47 55.53
N LYS A 355 13.54 3.37 56.42
CA LYS A 355 12.75 4.54 56.80
C LYS A 355 12.69 5.53 55.63
N ALA A 356 13.82 5.82 55.01
CA ALA A 356 13.90 6.69 53.84
C ALA A 356 13.03 6.20 52.66
N ALA A 357 13.07 4.91 52.38
CA ALA A 357 12.23 4.25 51.39
C ALA A 357 10.74 4.46 51.68
N GLY A 358 10.32 4.18 52.93
CA GLY A 358 8.93 4.34 53.36
C GLY A 358 8.46 5.80 53.36
N ASP A 359 9.29 6.72 53.88
CA ASP A 359 8.97 8.14 53.93
C ASP A 359 8.81 8.71 52.52
N PHE A 360 9.65 8.29 51.57
CA PHE A 360 9.58 8.75 50.18
C PHE A 360 8.33 8.26 49.46
N VAL A 361 8.05 6.95 49.45
CA VAL A 361 6.87 6.41 48.74
C VAL A 361 5.54 6.84 49.33
N LEU A 362 5.51 7.18 50.63
CA LEU A 362 4.34 7.72 51.30
C LEU A 362 4.26 9.25 51.20
N SER A 363 5.31 9.92 50.71
CA SER A 363 5.34 11.37 50.57
C SER A 363 4.35 11.89 49.53
N SER A 364 3.88 13.12 49.71
CA SER A 364 3.07 13.82 48.70
C SER A 364 3.77 13.93 47.35
N ALA A 365 5.10 14.03 47.33
CA ALA A 365 5.89 14.09 46.10
C ALA A 365 5.77 12.80 45.27
N PHE A 366 5.91 11.63 45.91
CA PHE A 366 5.72 10.35 45.20
C PHE A 366 4.25 10.11 44.85
N GLN A 367 3.33 10.41 45.77
CA GLN A 367 1.89 10.22 45.57
C GLN A 367 1.31 11.13 44.47
N GLY A 368 1.91 12.31 44.25
CA GLY A 368 1.56 13.24 43.16
C GLY A 368 2.31 12.98 41.86
N SER A 369 3.22 12.00 41.82
CA SER A 369 3.99 11.63 40.63
C SER A 369 3.22 10.64 39.74
N PRO A 370 3.53 10.54 38.42
CA PRO A 370 2.95 9.50 37.57
C PRO A 370 3.27 8.08 38.05
N PHE A 371 4.33 7.91 38.85
CA PHE A 371 4.82 6.61 39.32
C PHE A 371 3.95 5.99 40.43
N VAL A 372 3.00 6.74 41.01
CA VAL A 372 2.03 6.20 41.97
C VAL A 372 1.15 5.10 41.37
N ALA A 373 1.01 5.08 40.05
CA ALA A 373 0.27 4.06 39.31
C ALA A 373 1.11 2.82 38.99
N TRP A 374 2.44 2.86 39.21
CA TRP A 374 3.32 1.73 38.93
C TRP A 374 3.29 0.71 40.06
N ASP A 375 3.34 -0.56 39.68
CA ASP A 375 3.27 -1.68 40.61
C ASP A 375 4.56 -1.86 41.44
N SER A 376 4.41 -2.58 42.55
CA SER A 376 5.47 -2.98 43.47
C SER A 376 6.35 -1.84 44.05
N PRO A 377 5.80 -0.66 44.43
CA PRO A 377 6.60 0.48 44.90
C PRO A 377 7.46 0.16 46.14
N GLU A 378 7.13 -0.89 46.89
CA GLU A 378 7.94 -1.39 48.00
C GLU A 378 9.36 -1.80 47.59
N ARG A 379 9.60 -2.13 46.32
CA ARG A 379 10.93 -2.51 45.77
C ARG A 379 12.00 -1.45 45.99
N ILE A 380 11.59 -0.21 46.21
CA ILE A 380 12.50 0.88 46.57
C ILE A 380 13.29 0.60 47.84
N VAL A 381 12.83 -0.27 48.74
CA VAL A 381 13.60 -0.69 49.92
C VAL A 381 14.91 -1.33 49.48
N THR A 382 14.84 -2.22 48.50
CA THR A 382 16.01 -2.88 47.91
C THR A 382 16.92 -1.83 47.26
N SER A 383 16.36 -0.97 46.42
CA SER A 383 17.11 0.11 45.77
C SER A 383 17.79 1.06 46.77
N ALA A 384 17.12 1.41 47.87
CA ALA A 384 17.68 2.28 48.90
C ALA A 384 18.87 1.64 49.63
N HIS A 385 18.78 0.36 50.00
CA HIS A 385 19.91 -0.34 50.62
C HIS A 385 21.11 -0.40 49.66
N THR A 386 20.86 -0.70 48.38
CA THR A 386 21.90 -0.73 47.34
C THR A 386 22.56 0.64 47.16
N MET A 387 21.78 1.72 47.00
CA MET A 387 22.30 3.07 46.80
C MET A 387 23.09 3.56 48.01
N TYR A 388 22.58 3.38 49.23
CA TYR A 388 23.28 3.79 50.44
C TYR A 388 24.63 3.09 50.61
N ARG A 389 24.72 1.81 50.25
CA ARG A 389 25.99 1.06 50.23
C ARG A 389 26.98 1.69 49.24
N HIS A 390 26.53 2.04 48.04
CA HIS A 390 27.36 2.70 47.02
C HIS A 390 27.76 4.13 47.39
N TRP A 391 26.93 4.84 48.16
CA TRP A 391 27.26 6.16 48.71
C TRP A 391 28.13 6.11 49.98
N GLY A 392 28.57 4.91 50.40
CA GLY A 392 29.47 4.74 51.54
C GLY A 392 28.81 4.89 52.92
N ALA A 393 27.48 4.92 53.00
CA ALA A 393 26.77 5.14 54.25
C ALA A 393 26.69 3.90 55.16
N TYR A 394 26.87 2.69 54.59
CA TYR A 394 26.86 1.44 55.35
C TYR A 394 27.84 0.41 54.75
N VAL A 395 28.46 -0.38 55.63
CA VAL A 395 29.16 -1.62 55.30
C VAL A 395 28.36 -2.77 55.93
N THR A 396 28.04 -3.81 55.16
CA THR A 396 27.19 -4.91 55.65
C THR A 396 27.95 -5.75 56.67
N ALA A 397 27.36 -5.96 57.86
CA ALA A 397 27.95 -6.77 58.93
C ALA A 397 27.64 -8.28 58.82
N PHE A 398 26.86 -8.70 57.81
CA PHE A 398 26.37 -10.08 57.63
C PHE A 398 26.82 -10.69 56.30
N PRO A 399 26.86 -12.03 56.18
CA PRO A 399 26.98 -12.72 54.90
C PRO A 399 25.88 -12.29 53.93
N GLU A 400 26.20 -12.23 52.63
CA GLU A 400 25.36 -11.65 51.58
C GLU A 400 23.94 -12.24 51.51
N VAL A 401 23.82 -13.57 51.67
CA VAL A 401 22.51 -14.26 51.66
C VAL A 401 21.61 -13.79 52.79
N ILE A 402 22.17 -13.62 54.00
CA ILE A 402 21.42 -13.18 55.18
C ILE A 402 20.98 -11.73 55.01
N GLU A 403 21.84 -10.87 54.43
CA GLU A 403 21.47 -9.48 54.19
C GLU A 403 20.36 -9.36 53.14
N THR A 404 20.43 -10.13 52.05
CA THR A 404 19.36 -10.21 51.04
C THR A 404 18.01 -10.61 51.65
N LEU A 405 17.97 -11.66 52.48
CA LEU A 405 16.75 -12.08 53.17
C LEU A 405 16.20 -10.99 54.11
N ARG A 406 17.08 -10.26 54.80
CA ARG A 406 16.69 -9.12 55.66
C ARG A 406 16.08 -7.98 54.84
N ILE A 407 16.65 -7.66 53.68
CA ILE A 407 16.13 -6.64 52.76
C ILE A 407 14.75 -7.07 52.23
N MET A 408 14.61 -8.32 51.79
CA MET A 408 13.33 -8.87 51.32
C MET A 408 12.25 -8.81 52.41
N ARG A 409 12.59 -9.16 53.66
CA ARG A 409 11.67 -9.01 54.80
C ARG A 409 11.24 -7.56 55.01
N LYS A 410 12.17 -6.61 54.98
CA LYS A 410 11.87 -5.18 55.12
C LYS A 410 10.96 -4.69 53.99
N GLN A 411 11.23 -5.13 52.75
CA GLN A 411 10.38 -4.83 51.60
C GLN A 411 8.94 -5.34 51.81
N ALA A 412 8.78 -6.58 52.26
CA ALA A 412 7.46 -7.13 52.59
C ALA A 412 6.75 -6.30 53.68
N MET A 413 7.46 -5.92 54.75
CA MET A 413 6.90 -5.05 55.79
C MET A 413 6.41 -3.70 55.27
N LEU A 414 7.07 -3.13 54.25
CA LEU A 414 6.60 -1.90 53.61
C LEU A 414 5.35 -2.16 52.75
N ALA A 415 5.31 -3.28 52.02
CA ALA A 415 4.15 -3.68 51.23
C ALA A 415 2.87 -3.75 52.08
N PHE A 416 2.93 -4.28 53.30
CA PHE A 416 1.79 -4.33 54.23
C PHE A 416 1.25 -2.96 54.62
N LYS A 417 2.09 -1.93 54.62
CA LYS A 417 1.67 -0.56 54.92
C LYS A 417 1.04 0.14 53.71
N MET A 418 1.14 -0.46 52.53
CA MET A 418 0.70 0.13 51.27
C MET A 418 -0.58 -0.55 50.77
N ARG A 419 -1.68 0.20 50.73
CA ARG A 419 -2.97 -0.31 50.24
C ARG A 419 -2.94 -0.77 48.77
N ARG A 420 -1.93 -0.35 47.99
CA ARG A 420 -1.80 -0.58 46.55
C ARG A 420 -0.63 -1.47 46.11
N ALA A 421 0.27 -1.90 47.01
CA ALA A 421 1.39 -2.78 46.64
C ALA A 421 0.89 -4.08 45.98
N ARG A 422 1.51 -4.54 44.90
CA ARG A 422 1.26 -5.87 44.30
C ARG A 422 2.59 -6.56 43.95
N PRO A 423 2.60 -7.90 43.70
CA PRO A 423 1.47 -8.82 43.59
C PRO A 423 0.65 -8.95 44.88
N TYR A 424 -0.66 -9.24 44.75
CA TYR A 424 -1.61 -9.36 45.87
C TYR A 424 -1.11 -10.29 46.99
N VAL A 425 -0.33 -11.31 46.64
CA VAL A 425 0.33 -12.25 47.57
C VAL A 425 1.17 -11.55 48.65
N MET A 426 1.70 -10.33 48.40
CA MET A 426 2.44 -9.57 49.41
C MET A 426 1.55 -8.88 50.46
N ARG A 427 0.22 -8.99 50.37
CA ARG A 427 -0.74 -8.40 51.33
C ARG A 427 -1.29 -9.39 52.36
N HIS A 428 -0.96 -10.68 52.23
CA HIS A 428 -1.63 -11.76 52.96
C HIS A 428 -0.72 -12.58 53.90
N PHE A 429 0.45 -12.08 54.28
CA PHE A 429 1.34 -12.74 55.24
C PHE A 429 1.43 -12.04 56.60
#